data_AF-C0FP67-F1
#
_entry.id   AF-C0FP67-F1
#
_cell.length_a   1.000
_cell.length_b   1.000
_cell.length_c   1.000
_cell.angle_alpha   90.00
_cell.angle_beta   90.00
_cell.angle_gamma   90.00
#
_symmetry.space_group_name_H-M   'P 1'
#
loop_
_entity.id
_entity.type
_entity.pdbx_description
1 polymer ?
#
loop_
_entity_poly.entity_id
_entity_poly.type
_entity_poly.pdbx_seq_one_letter_code
_entity_poly.pdbx_strand_id
1 'polypeptide(L)' 'MEQSKIDRINELYRKSKAEGLTEAEKKEQALLRKQFVADVKKNLTAQLNNIDIQK' A
#
# COMPACT_ATOMS: atom_id res chain seq x y z
N MET A 1 7.80 2.65 2.86
CA MET A 1 7.55 2.15 1.50
C MET A 1 8.05 3.16 0.49
N GLU A 2 8.77 2.69 -0.53
CA GLU A 2 9.23 3.51 -1.65
C GLU A 2 8.06 3.89 -2.57
N GLN A 3 8.10 5.10 -3.14
CA GLN A 3 7.07 5.60 -4.06
C GLN A 3 6.87 4.67 -5.26
N SER A 4 7.96 4.06 -5.76
CA SER A 4 7.96 3.10 -6.87
C SER A 4 7.04 1.88 -6.63
N LYS A 5 6.90 1.42 -5.38
CA LYS A 5 6.01 0.30 -5.04
C LYS A 5 4.54 0.72 -5.04
N ILE A 6 4.26 1.98 -4.70
CA ILE A 6 2.90 2.54 -4.74
C ILE A 6 2.47 2.72 -6.20
N ASP A 7 3.37 3.24 -7.05
CA ASP A 7 3.12 3.40 -8.48
C ASP A 7 2.84 2.04 -9.14
N ARG A 8 3.59 1.01 -8.75
CA ARG A 8 3.35 -0.36 -9.21
C ARG A 8 1.97 -0.89 -8.82
N ILE A 9 1.50 -0.64 -7.59
CA ILE A 9 0.14 -1.00 -7.16
C ILE A 9 -0.91 -0.32 -8.05
N ASN A 10 -0.69 0.95 -8.41
CA ASN A 10 -1.59 1.73 -9.25
C ASN A 10 -1.60 1.24 -10.70
N GLU A 11 -0.44 0.88 -11.25
CA GLU A 11 -0.34 0.25 -12.57
C GLU A 11 -1.13 -1.07 -12.62
N LEU A 12 -0.89 -1.96 -11.65
CA LEU A 12 -1.61 -3.23 -11.54
C LEU A 12 -3.11 -3.02 -11.39
N TYR A 13 -3.51 -1.99 -10.64
CA TYR A 13 -4.92 -1.63 -10.50
C TYR A 13 -5.55 -1.15 -11.83
N ARG A 14 -4.86 -0.29 -12.58
CA ARG A 14 -5.32 0.16 -13.90
C ARG A 14 -5.42 -1.00 -14.88
N LYS A 15 -4.41 -1.88 -14.90
CA LYS A 15 -4.42 -3.10 -15.73
C LYS A 15 -5.58 -4.04 -15.37
N SER A 16 -5.83 -4.24 -14.07
CA SER A 16 -6.99 -5.01 -13.59
C SER A 16 -8.32 -4.48 -14.07
N LYS A 17 -8.45 -3.16 -14.18
CA LYS A 17 -9.69 -2.47 -14.57
C LYS A 17 -9.92 -2.52 -16.08
N ALA A 18 -8.85 -2.50 -16.88
CA ALA A 18 -8.92 -2.49 -18.33
C ALA A 18 -9.04 -3.91 -18.92
N GLU A 19 -8.16 -4.82 -18.49
CA GLU A 19 -7.92 -6.10 -19.18
C GLU A 19 -8.08 -7.31 -18.24
N GLY A 20 -8.04 -7.05 -16.92
CA GLY A 20 -7.94 -8.08 -15.90
C GLY A 20 -6.49 -8.35 -15.49
N LEU A 21 -6.31 -8.88 -14.28
CA LEU A 21 -5.00 -9.29 -13.77
C LEU A 21 -4.82 -10.80 -13.94
N THR A 22 -3.62 -11.20 -14.35
CA THR A 22 -3.19 -12.58 -14.26
C THR A 22 -3.06 -13.03 -12.80
N GLU A 23 -3.10 -14.34 -12.54
CA GLU A 23 -2.90 -14.91 -11.20
C GLU A 23 -1.57 -14.49 -10.55
N ALA A 24 -0.51 -14.36 -11.35
CA ALA A 24 0.80 -13.90 -10.88
C ALA A 24 0.75 -12.42 -10.42
N GLU A 25 0.13 -11.56 -11.23
CA GLU A 25 0.00 -10.14 -10.91
C GLU A 25 -0.95 -9.88 -9.74
N LYS A 26 -2.01 -10.69 -9.57
CA LYS A 26 -2.87 -10.64 -8.36
C LYS A 26 -2.07 -10.96 -7.10
N LYS A 27 -1.20 -11.97 -7.14
CA LYS A 27 -0.31 -12.32 -6.01
C LYS A 27 0.66 -11.19 -5.71
N GLU A 28 1.26 -10.59 -6.74
CA GLU A 28 2.13 -9.42 -6.61
C GLU A 28 1.38 -8.24 -5.97
N GLN A 29 0.21 -7.91 -6.49
CA GLN A 29 -0.63 -6.82 -5.97
C GLN A 29 -1.03 -7.05 -4.52
N ALA A 30 -1.40 -8.28 -4.15
CA ALA A 30 -1.76 -8.64 -2.77
C ALA A 30 -0.57 -8.48 -1.82
N LEU A 31 0.62 -8.93 -2.22
CA LEU A 31 1.84 -8.78 -1.43
C LEU A 31 2.21 -7.31 -1.24
N LEU A 32 2.18 -6.53 -2.32
CA LEU A 32 2.47 -5.10 -2.29
C LEU A 32 1.48 -4.33 -1.41
N ARG A 33 0.18 -4.65 -1.50
CA ARG A 33 -0.86 -4.06 -0.65
C ARG A 33 -0.68 -4.42 0.82
N LYS A 34 -0.31 -5.66 1.13
CA LYS A 34 -0.03 -6.08 2.51
C LYS A 34 1.13 -5.28 3.10
N GLN A 35 2.21 -5.10 2.33
CA GLN A 35 3.35 -4.29 2.74
C GLN A 35 2.95 -2.81 2.95
N PHE A 36 2.18 -2.25 2.00
CA PHE A 36 1.68 -0.87 2.12
C PHE A 36 0.88 -0.66 3.40
N VAL A 37 -0.08 -1.53 3.69
CA VAL A 37 -0.91 -1.43 4.89
C VAL A 37 -0.09 -1.57 6.17
N ALA A 38 0.91 -2.46 6.19
CA ALA A 38 1.79 -2.61 7.34
C ALA A 38 2.61 -1.32 7.60
N ASP A 39 3.18 -0.74 6.55
CA ASP A 39 3.93 0.51 6.63
C ASP A 39 3.04 1.68 7.06
N VAL A 40 1.83 1.80 6.51
CA VAL A 40 0.85 2.83 6.88
C VAL A 40 0.43 2.67 8.33
N LYS A 41 0.13 1.45 8.80
CA LYS A 41 -0.20 1.19 10.21
C LYS A 41 0.94 1.59 11.13
N LYS A 42 2.19 1.21 10.79
CA LYS A 42 3.37 1.57 11.57
C LYS A 42 3.54 3.09 11.64
N ASN A 43 3.38 3.79 10.51
CA ASN A 43 3.49 5.23 10.46
C ASN A 43 2.36 5.91 11.25
N LEU A 44 1.12 5.43 11.15
CA LEU A 44 -0.02 5.95 11.91
C LEU A 44 0.17 5.76 13.43
N THR A 45 0.59 4.57 13.88
CA THR A 45 0.91 4.35 15.29
C THR A 45 2.04 5.27 15.77
N ALA A 46 3.08 5.47 14.96
CA ALA A 46 4.16 6.40 15.29
C ALA A 46 3.67 7.85 15.36
N GLN A 47 2.78 8.27 14.46
CA GLN A 47 2.15 9.60 14.53
C GLN A 47 1.33 9.73 15.81
N LEU A 48 0.43 8.80 16.11
CA LEU A 48 -0.42 8.80 17.31
C LEU A 48 0.39 8.85 18.61
N ASN A 49 1.51 8.11 18.68
CA ASN A 49 2.40 8.11 19.85
C ASN A 49 3.13 9.45 20.05
N ASN A 50 3.25 10.27 19.00
CA ASN A 50 3.85 11.60 19.06
C ASN A 50 2.80 12.73 19.13
N ILE A 51 1.51 12.40 19.24
CA ILE A 51 0.48 13.41 19.48
C ILE A 51 0.48 13.74 20.97
N ASP A 52 1.10 14.86 21.30
CA ASP A 52 0.91 15.51 22.59
C ASP A 52 -0.42 16.26 22.54
N ILE A 53 -1.41 15.80 23.33
CA ILE A 53 -2.67 16.53 23.49
C ILE A 53 -2.36 17.74 24.37
N GLN A 54 -2.10 18.88 23.74
CA GLN A 54 -1.99 20.16 24.44
C GLN A 54 -3.34 20.44 25.11
N LYS A 55 -3.34 20.41 26.45
CA LYS A 55 -4.46 20.82 27.31
C LYS A 55 -4.51 22.32 27.47
#